data_AF-A0A0W1R6U1-F1
#
_entry.id   AF-A0A0W1R6U1-F1
#
_cell.length_a   1.000
_cell.length_b   1.000
_cell.length_c   1.000
_cell.angle_alpha   90.00
_cell.angle_beta   90.00
_cell.angle_gamma   90.00
#
_symmetry.space_group_name_H-M   'P 1'
#
loop_
_entity.id
_entity.type
_entity.pdbx_description
1 polymer ?
#
loop_
_entity_poly.entity_id
_entity_poly.type
_entity_poly.pdbx_seq_one_letter_code
_entity_poly.pdbx_strand_id
1 'polypeptide(L)' 'MADRCPYLDYRREAGEQTFDTARPYCTAADEFVQPMRADICAGRYGLDHATDCEIYLAHADDREGETGAE' A
#
# COMPACT_ATOMS: atom_id res chain seq x y z
N MET A 1 3.62 10.88 11.38
CA MET A 1 2.65 11.14 10.29
C MET A 1 3.18 10.48 9.03
N ALA A 2 2.94 9.18 8.87
CA ALA A 2 3.08 8.59 7.54
C ALA A 2 1.82 9.01 6.78
N ASP A 3 1.89 10.12 6.05
CA ASP A 3 0.78 10.63 5.21
C ASP A 3 0.41 9.64 4.10
N ARG A 4 1.33 8.72 3.80
CA ARG A 4 1.20 7.70 2.75
C ARG A 4 1.75 6.36 3.22
N CYS A 5 1.02 5.31 2.89
CA CYS A 5 1.38 3.93 3.16
C CYS A 5 2.73 3.57 2.49
N PRO A 6 3.68 2.97 3.22
CA PRO A 6 4.99 2.60 2.67
C PRO A 6 4.91 1.51 1.59
N TYR A 7 3.81 0.75 1.57
CA TYR A 7 3.61 -0.32 0.60
C TYR A 7 2.97 0.15 -0.72
N LEU A 8 2.49 1.38 -0.78
CA LEU A 8 1.81 1.92 -1.95
C LEU A 8 2.82 2.34 -3.02
N ASP A 9 2.78 1.66 -4.15
CA ASP A 9 3.54 1.99 -5.35
C ASP A 9 2.61 2.28 -6.54
N TYR A 10 3.13 2.88 -7.60
CA TYR A 10 2.38 3.12 -8.83
C TYR A 10 3.15 2.54 -10.01
N ARG A 11 2.61 1.47 -10.60
CA ARG A 11 3.28 0.73 -11.69
C ARG A 11 2.50 0.79 -12.98
N ARG A 12 3.22 0.84 -14.10
CA ARG A 12 2.66 0.77 -15.45
C ARG A 12 2.75 -0.62 -16.05
N GLU A 13 3.37 -1.57 -15.37
CA GLU A 13 3.63 -2.89 -15.93
C GLU A 13 3.37 -3.99 -14.90
N ALA A 14 2.86 -5.12 -15.41
CA ALA A 14 2.48 -6.30 -14.67
C ALA A 14 2.87 -7.54 -15.49
N GLY A 15 4.14 -7.94 -15.39
CA GLY A 15 4.70 -8.99 -16.25
C GLY A 15 4.66 -8.57 -17.72
N GLU A 16 3.92 -9.31 -18.55
CA GLU A 16 3.77 -9.03 -19.98
C GLU A 16 2.73 -7.94 -20.30
N GLN A 17 1.94 -7.53 -19.30
CA GLN A 17 0.91 -6.49 -19.47
C GLN A 17 1.49 -5.11 -19.17
N THR A 18 1.28 -4.16 -20.07
CA THR A 18 1.62 -2.74 -19.88
C THR A 18 0.37 -1.88 -19.93
N PHE A 19 0.28 -0.90 -19.04
CA PHE A 19 -0.79 0.07 -18.93
C PHE A 19 -0.33 1.43 -19.45
N ASP A 20 -1.27 2.15 -20.06
CA ASP A 20 -1.03 3.52 -20.52
C ASP A 20 -0.71 4.49 -19.36
N THR A 21 -1.38 4.29 -18.21
CA THR A 21 -1.20 5.08 -16.98
C THR A 21 -0.74 4.22 -15.80
N ALA A 22 -0.04 4.85 -14.85
CA ALA A 22 0.44 4.18 -13.64
C ALA A 22 -0.74 3.82 -12.74
N ARG A 23 -0.86 2.53 -12.43
CA ARG A 23 -1.92 1.97 -11.59
C ARG A 23 -1.40 1.73 -10.17
N PRO A 24 -2.26 1.91 -9.15
CA PRO A 24 -1.86 1.67 -7.78
C PRO A 24 -1.58 0.19 -7.54
N TYR A 25 -0.44 -0.08 -6.91
CA TYR A 25 0.08 -1.41 -6.63
C TYR A 25 0.46 -1.50 -5.16
N CYS A 26 0.02 -2.55 -4.49
CA CYS A 26 0.36 -2.83 -3.10
C CYS A 26 1.50 -3.84 -3.06
N THR A 27 2.67 -3.41 -2.58
CA THR A 27 3.84 -4.29 -2.46
C THR A 27 3.74 -5.29 -1.31
N ALA A 28 2.87 -5.06 -0.32
CA ALA A 28 2.61 -6.03 0.75
C ALA A 28 1.83 -7.25 0.24
N ALA A 29 0.82 -7.02 -0.62
CA ALA A 29 -0.01 -8.07 -1.20
C ALA A 29 0.46 -8.52 -2.60
N ASP A 30 1.52 -7.90 -3.13
CA ASP A 30 2.07 -8.11 -4.47
C ASP A 30 1.02 -8.02 -5.60
N GLU A 31 0.04 -7.12 -5.48
CA GLU A 31 -1.06 -6.99 -6.42
C GLU A 31 -1.49 -5.54 -6.72
N PHE A 32 -2.13 -5.34 -7.87
CA PHE A 32 -2.78 -4.07 -8.20
C PHE A 32 -4.06 -3.92 -7.38
N VAL A 33 -4.17 -2.80 -6.66
CA VAL A 33 -5.33 -2.54 -5.80
C VAL A 33 -6.35 -1.65 -6.50
N GLN A 34 -7.58 -1.68 -5.98
CA GLN A 34 -8.64 -0.80 -6.47
C GLN A 34 -8.33 0.67 -6.14
N PRO A 35 -8.81 1.64 -6.94
CA PRO A 35 -8.62 3.07 -6.69
C PRO A 35 -9.05 3.49 -5.28
N MET A 36 -10.20 3.00 -4.79
CA MET A 36 -10.67 3.30 -3.43
C MET A 36 -9.67 2.89 -2.34
N ARG A 37 -9.02 1.74 -2.51
CA ARG A 37 -8.00 1.28 -1.55
C ARG A 37 -6.71 2.08 -1.69
N ALA A 38 -6.37 2.52 -2.91
CA ALA A 38 -5.27 3.44 -3.12
C ALA A 38 -5.51 4.80 -2.45
N ASP A 39 -6.75 5.29 -2.41
CA ASP A 39 -7.10 6.53 -1.70
C ASP A 39 -6.87 6.39 -0.19
N ILE A 40 -7.23 5.25 0.42
CA ILE A 40 -6.89 4.94 1.83
C ILE A 40 -5.38 4.96 2.03
N CYS A 41 -4.65 4.21 1.19
CA CYS A 41 -3.20 4.14 1.27
C CYS A 41 -2.49 5.49 1.01
N ALA A 42 -3.13 6.40 0.28
CA ALA A 42 -2.61 7.72 -0.04
C ALA A 42 -3.05 8.80 0.97
N GLY A 43 -3.75 8.45 2.04
CA GLY A 43 -4.18 9.42 3.05
C GLY A 43 -5.29 10.36 2.56
N ARG A 44 -5.95 10.05 1.44
CA ARG A 44 -6.91 10.96 0.81
C ARG A 44 -8.21 10.99 1.58
N TYR A 45 -8.89 12.13 1.54
CA TYR A 45 -10.19 12.34 2.20
C TYR A 45 -10.18 12.15 3.72
N GLY A 46 -9.00 12.23 4.36
CA GLY A 46 -8.85 11.99 5.79
C GLY A 46 -8.86 10.50 6.17
N LEU A 47 -8.67 9.60 5.20
CA LEU A 47 -8.45 8.18 5.44
C LEU A 47 -7.02 7.96 5.90
N ASP A 48 -6.77 6.92 6.68
CA ASP A 48 -5.43 6.59 7.15
C ASP A 48 -5.14 5.10 6.98
N HIS A 49 -3.99 4.80 6.38
CA HIS A 49 -3.60 3.44 6.08
C HIS A 49 -3.31 2.61 7.33
N ALA A 50 -2.91 3.24 8.44
CA ALA A 50 -2.66 2.56 9.69
C ALA A 50 -3.94 2.23 10.46
N THR A 51 -5.08 2.84 10.13
CA THR A 51 -6.38 2.52 10.77
C THR A 51 -7.40 1.87 9.83
N ASP A 52 -7.41 2.25 8.56
CA ASP A 52 -8.47 1.89 7.60
C ASP A 52 -8.03 0.81 6.59
N CYS A 53 -6.75 0.48 6.48
CA CYS A 53 -6.25 -0.51 5.52
C CYS A 53 -5.94 -1.85 6.19
N GLU A 54 -6.77 -2.85 5.91
CA GLU A 54 -6.62 -4.22 6.43
C GLU A 54 -5.28 -4.86 6.07
N ILE A 55 -4.75 -4.60 4.86
CA ILE A 55 -3.46 -5.16 4.40
C ILE A 55 -2.32 -4.52 5.20
N TYR A 56 -2.33 -3.19 5.36
CA TYR A 56 -1.29 -2.55 6.13
C TYR A 56 -1.28 -3.08 7.57
N LEU A 57 -2.45 -3.16 8.20
CA LEU A 57 -2.59 -3.68 9.57
C LEU A 57 -2.03 -5.11 9.69
N ALA A 58 -2.39 -6.00 8.77
CA ALA A 58 -1.91 -7.38 8.77
C ALA A 58 -0.38 -7.49 8.68
N HIS A 59 0.29 -6.60 7.93
CA HIS A 59 1.74 -6.62 7.77
C HIS A 59 2.48 -5.70 8.76
N ALA A 60 1.80 -4.71 9.38
CA ALA A 60 2.37 -3.87 10.41
C ALA A 60 2.55 -4.66 11.71
N ASP A 61 1.58 -5.53 12.04
CA ASP A 61 1.67 -6.46 13.18
C ASP A 61 2.86 -7.41 13.03
N ASP A 62 3.16 -7.84 11.81
CA ASP A 62 4.33 -8.69 11.48
C ASP A 62 5.67 -7.91 11.64
N ARG A 63 5.71 -6.63 11.26
CA ARG A 63 6.91 -5.77 11.33
C ARG A 63 7.31 -5.30 12.72
N GLU A 64 6.37 -5.24 13.66
CA GLU A 64 6.67 -4.99 15.07
C GLU A 64 7.53 -6.14 15.66
N GLY A 65 7.56 -7.31 15.01
CA GLY A 65 8.49 -8.41 15.32
C GLY A 65 9.90 -8.26 14.76
N GLU A 66 10.13 -7.35 13.80
CA GLU A 66 11.39 -7.20 13.05
C GLU A 66 12.15 -5.90 13.37
N THR A 67 11.50 -4.92 14.00
CA THR A 67 12.09 -3.60 14.36
C THR A 67 12.63 -3.59 15.80
N GLY A 68 13.11 -4.75 16.28
CA GLY A 68 13.63 -4.95 17.64
C GLY A 68 15.04 -5.53 17.68
N ALA A 69 15.96 -5.06 16.83
CA ALA A 69 17.38 -5.38 16.93
C ALA A 69 18.22 -4.10 16.80
N GLU A 70 18.48 -3.46 17.93
CA GLU A 70 19.63 -2.58 18.17
C GLU A 70 20.40 -3.04 19.40
#